data_AF-A0A7Y3MV70-F1
#
_entry.id   AF-A0A7Y3MV70-F1
#
_cell.length_a   1.000
_cell.length_b   1.000
_cell.length_c   1.000
_cell.angle_alpha   90.00
_cell.angle_beta   90.00
_cell.angle_gamma   90.00
#
_symmetry.space_group_name_H-M   'P 1'
#
loop_
_entity.id
_entity.type
_entity.pdbx_description
1 polymer ?
#
loop_
_entity_poly.entity_id
_entity_poly.type
_entity_poly.pdbx_seq_one_letter_code
_entity_poly.pdbx_strand_id
1 'polypeptide(L)'
;MRGIVLEPDHIKASVQGDNEIDDRIPLLKRIRIHYDLQIPPGSRETVDRALERHVSKCPTARSLAGAVEVEWTAHIRESEPGDGP
;
A
#
# COMPACT_ATOMS: atom_id res chain seq x y z
N MET A 1 0.19 -1.83 9.38
CA MET A 1 -0.08 -3.28 9.40
C MET A 1 0.05 -3.76 10.85
N ARG A 2 -1.02 -4.14 11.55
CA ARG A 2 -0.91 -4.62 12.94
C ARG A 2 -0.62 -6.13 12.94
N GLY A 3 0.41 -6.57 13.66
CA GLY A 3 0.71 -7.99 13.86
C GLY A 3 1.74 -8.60 12.91
N ILE A 4 2.33 -7.83 12.00
CA ILE A 4 3.44 -8.24 11.15
C ILE A 4 4.53 -7.19 11.30
N VAL A 5 5.68 -7.60 11.81
CA VAL A 5 6.89 -6.77 11.82
C VAL A 5 7.63 -7.09 10.51
N LEU A 6 7.68 -6.10 9.63
CA LEU A 6 8.54 -6.13 8.45
C LEU A 6 9.72 -5.20 8.74
N GLU A 7 10.91 -5.61 8.32
CA GLU A 7 12.05 -4.71 8.31
C GLU A 7 11.76 -3.50 7.39
N PRO A 8 12.30 -2.30 7.67
CA PRO A 8 11.98 -1.08 6.92
C PRO A 8 12.24 -1.16 5.41
N ASP A 9 13.19 -2.00 4.99
CA ASP A 9 13.55 -2.28 3.60
C ASP A 9 12.68 -3.36 2.93
N HIS A 10 11.94 -4.14 3.72
CA HIS A 10 11.01 -5.17 3.27
C HIS A 10 9.62 -4.64 2.91
N ILE A 11 9.40 -3.34 3.04
CA ILE A 11 8.19 -2.66 2.57
C ILE A 11 8.55 -1.40 1.80
N LYS A 12 8.15 -1.36 0.52
CA LYS A 12 8.27 -0.17 -0.32
C LYS A 12 6.92 0.18 -0.90
N ALA A 13 6.66 1.46 -1.08
CA ALA A 13 5.47 1.96 -1.73
C ALA A 13 5.86 2.96 -2.81
N SER A 14 5.42 2.72 -4.04
CA SER A 14 5.42 3.72 -5.11
C SER A 14 4.04 4.33 -5.22
N VAL A 15 3.98 5.65 -5.26
CA VAL A 15 2.72 6.40 -5.28
C VAL A 15 2.70 7.31 -6.49
N GLN A 16 1.64 7.22 -7.28
CA GLN A 16 1.37 8.12 -8.39
C GLN A 16 0.06 8.86 -8.13
N GLY A 17 0.06 10.18 -8.35
CA GLY A 17 -1.13 11.01 -8.33
C GLY A 17 -1.44 11.59 -9.71
N ASP A 18 -2.72 11.59 -10.07
CA ASP A 18 -3.21 12.24 -11.30
C ASP A 18 -3.97 13.51 -10.94
N ASN A 19 -3.53 14.62 -11.52
CA ASN A 19 -4.23 15.90 -11.40
C ASN A 19 -5.01 16.19 -12.67
N GLU A 20 -6.21 16.74 -12.50
CA GLU A 20 -7.05 17.24 -13.57
C GLU A 20 -7.29 18.74 -13.34
N ILE A 21 -7.40 19.52 -14.41
CA ILE A 21 -7.73 20.94 -14.30
C ILE A 21 -9.24 21.10 -14.21
N ASP A 22 -9.72 21.69 -13.11
CA ASP A 22 -11.12 22.02 -12.86
C ASP A 22 -11.19 23.51 -12.51
N ASP A 23 -11.98 24.27 -13.26
CA ASP A 23 -12.03 25.74 -13.19
C ASP A 23 -10.64 26.43 -13.11
N ARG A 24 -9.72 26.00 -13.98
CA ARG A 24 -8.32 26.49 -14.07
C ARG A 24 -7.46 26.17 -12.84
N ILE A 25 -7.94 25.32 -11.94
CA ILE A 25 -7.21 24.86 -10.75
C ILE A 25 -6.86 23.37 -10.92
N PRO A 26 -5.59 22.95 -10.74
CA PRO A 26 -5.24 21.54 -10.71
C PRO A 26 -5.77 20.88 -9.43
N LEU A 27 -6.65 19.90 -9.60
CA LEU A 27 -7.19 19.08 -8.53
C LEU A 27 -6.67 17.65 -8.65
N LEU A 28 -6.17 17.10 -7.55
CA LEU A 28 -5.82 15.69 -7.47
C LEU A 28 -7.09 14.86 -7.49
N LYS A 29 -7.31 14.06 -8.53
CA LYS A 29 -8.52 13.23 -8.67
C LYS A 29 -8.27 11.76 -8.36
N ARG A 30 -7.04 11.28 -8.55
CA ARG A 30 -6.70 9.88 -8.32
C ARG A 30 -5.31 9.70 -7.73
N ILE A 31 -5.18 8.70 -6.86
CA ILE A 31 -3.91 8.19 -6.35
C ILE A 31 -3.87 6.68 -6.58
N ARG A 32 -2.77 6.19 -7.16
CA ARG A 32 -2.45 4.76 -7.27
C ARG A 32 -1.23 4.45 -6.44
N ILE A 33 -1.36 3.42 -5.61
CA ILE A 33 -0.28 2.95 -4.73
C ILE A 33 0.13 1.54 -5.17
N HIS A 34 1.43 1.30 -5.36
CA HIS A 34 1.98 -0.04 -5.55
C HIS A 34 2.89 -0.37 -4.37
N TYR A 35 2.57 -1.44 -3.65
CA TYR A 35 3.39 -1.96 -2.57
C TYR A 35 4.28 -3.11 -3.06
N ASP A 36 5.57 -3.02 -2.79
CA ASP A 36 6.48 -4.16 -2.87
C ASP A 36 6.78 -4.64 -1.45
N LEU A 37 6.45 -5.91 -1.20
CA LEU A 37 6.55 -6.52 0.13
C LEU A 37 7.43 -7.77 0.06
N GLN A 38 8.40 -7.84 0.96
CA GLN A 38 9.14 -9.06 1.27
C GLN A 38 8.65 -9.59 2.61
N ILE A 39 8.19 -10.84 2.66
CA ILE A 39 7.53 -11.41 3.83
C ILE A 39 8.18 -12.72 4.25
N PRO A 40 8.11 -13.11 5.54
CA PRO A 40 8.61 -14.42 5.97
C PRO A 40 7.91 -15.59 5.26
N PRO A 41 8.59 -16.74 5.04
CA PRO A 41 7.98 -17.94 4.50
C PRO A 41 6.71 -18.35 5.25
N GLY A 42 5.66 -18.72 4.51
CA GLY A 42 4.41 -19.20 5.10
C GLY A 42 3.55 -18.13 5.77
N SER A 43 3.92 -16.85 5.66
CA SER A 43 3.15 -15.74 6.24
C SER A 43 2.15 -15.10 5.26
N ARG A 44 2.11 -15.56 4.00
CA ARG A 44 1.31 -14.97 2.91
C ARG A 44 -0.15 -14.70 3.28
N GLU A 45 -0.86 -15.69 3.81
CA GLU A 45 -2.27 -15.55 4.14
C GLU A 45 -2.51 -14.49 5.25
N THR A 46 -1.58 -14.40 6.21
CA THR A 46 -1.65 -13.39 7.28
C THR A 46 -1.42 -11.99 6.73
N VAL A 47 -0.47 -11.84 5.81
CA VAL A 47 -0.16 -10.58 5.12
C VAL A 47 -1.34 -10.12 4.27
N ASP A 48 -1.93 -11.02 3.47
CA ASP A 48 -3.07 -10.71 2.61
C ASP A 48 -4.25 -10.16 3.43
N ARG A 49 -4.61 -10.84 4.52
CA ARG A 49 -5.67 -10.36 5.44
C ARG A 49 -5.32 -9.05 6.12
N ALA A 50 -4.04 -8.80 6.38
CA ALA A 50 -3.60 -7.56 7.00
C ALA A 50 -3.65 -6.38 6.02
N LEU A 51 -3.31 -6.61 4.75
CA LEU A 51 -3.40 -5.61 3.67
C LEU A 51 -4.85 -5.21 3.40
N GLU A 52 -5.75 -6.19 3.27
CA GLU A 52 -7.17 -5.95 3.01
C GLU A 52 -7.82 -5.07 4.10
N ARG A 53 -7.49 -5.35 5.37
CA ARG A 53 -7.94 -4.54 6.51
C ARG A 53 -7.27 -3.17 6.58
N HIS A 54 -6.00 -3.06 6.15
CA HIS A 54 -5.26 -1.81 6.21
C HIS A 54 -5.88 -0.78 5.27
N VAL A 55 -6.24 -1.18 4.06
CA VAL A 55 -6.77 -0.27 3.03
C VAL A 55 -8.10 0.33 3.47
N SER A 56 -9.03 -0.53 3.93
CA SER A 56 -10.35 -0.07 4.42
C SER A 56 -10.29 0.81 5.67
N LYS A 57 -9.18 0.79 6.41
CA LYS A 57 -8.99 1.55 7.66
C LYS A 57 -7.89 2.60 7.58
N CYS A 58 -7.33 2.84 6.39
CA CYS A 58 -6.23 3.78 6.22
C CYS A 58 -6.72 5.21 6.53
N PRO A 59 -6.17 5.90 7.54
CA PRO A 59 -6.61 7.25 7.89
C PRO A 59 -6.46 8.23 6.72
N THR A 60 -5.40 8.09 5.93
CA THR A 60 -5.13 8.90 4.74
C THR A 60 -6.15 8.66 3.64
N ALA A 61 -6.44 7.39 3.31
CA ALA A 61 -7.49 7.06 2.33
C ALA A 61 -8.85 7.59 2.80
N ARG A 62 -9.13 7.47 4.11
CA ARG A 62 -10.36 8.01 4.71
C ARG A 62 -10.44 9.53 4.64
N SER A 63 -9.34 10.26 4.85
CA SER A 63 -9.35 11.73 4.75
C SER A 63 -9.54 12.25 3.33
N LEU A 64 -9.20 11.43 2.32
CA LEU A 64 -9.33 11.78 0.90
C LEU A 64 -10.62 11.27 0.26
N ALA A 65 -11.37 10.43 0.98
CA ALA A 65 -12.58 9.77 0.47
C ALA A 65 -13.62 10.79 -0.02
N GLY A 66 -14.20 10.51 -1.19
CA GLY A 66 -15.20 11.36 -1.84
C GLY A 66 -14.63 12.52 -2.68
N ALA A 67 -13.35 12.87 -2.48
CA ALA A 67 -12.66 13.89 -3.28
C ALA A 67 -11.59 13.30 -4.21
N VAL A 68 -10.91 12.24 -3.77
CA VAL A 68 -9.84 11.57 -4.51
C VAL A 68 -10.11 10.06 -4.54
N GLU A 69 -10.07 9.48 -5.72
CA GLU A 69 -10.08 8.02 -5.89
C GLU A 69 -8.74 7.44 -5.46
N VAL A 70 -8.76 6.45 -4.57
CA VAL A 70 -7.54 5.81 -4.06
C VAL A 70 -7.58 4.34 -4.40
N GLU A 71 -6.62 3.91 -5.21
CA GLU A 71 -6.43 2.52 -5.62
C GLU A 71 -5.08 2.01 -5.13
N TRP A 72 -4.98 0.71 -4.89
CA TRP A 72 -3.72 0.09 -4.50
C TRP A 72 -3.55 -1.28 -5.12
N THR A 73 -2.29 -1.68 -5.24
CA THR A 73 -1.87 -3.03 -5.62
C THR A 73 -0.69 -3.44 -4.75
N ALA A 74 -0.44 -4.74 -4.65
CA ALA A 74 0.73 -5.25 -3.94
C ALA A 74 1.39 -6.39 -4.71
N HIS A 75 2.71 -6.33 -4.83
CA HIS A 75 3.57 -7.43 -5.22
C HIS A 75 4.24 -7.99 -3.97
N ILE A 76 3.99 -9.27 -3.68
CA ILE A 76 4.38 -9.92 -2.43
C ILE A 76 5.31 -11.09 -2.77
N ARG A 77 6.51 -11.07 -2.18
CA ARG A 77 7.52 -12.12 -2.30
C ARG A 77 7.84 -12.69 -0.93
N GLU A 78 7.88 -14.01 -0.80
CA GLU A 78 8.40 -14.65 0.40
C GLU A 78 9.94 -14.64 0.33
N SER A 79 10.61 -14.26 1.43
CA SER A 79 12.07 -14.35 1.54
C SER A 79 12.51 -15.81 1.59
N GLU A 80 13.67 -16.17 1.05
CA GLU A 80 14.18 -17.52 1.19
C GLU A 80 14.55 -17.84 2.66
N PRO A 81 14.41 -19.10 3.11
CA PRO A 81 14.89 -19.49 4.43
C PRO A 81 16.41 -19.35 4.49
N GLY A 82 16.90 -18.31 5.17
CA GLY A 82 18.34 -18.05 5.36
C GLY A 82 18.84 -16.70 4.87
N ASP A 83 17.97 -15.88 4.25
CA ASP A 83 18.31 -14.50 3.88
C ASP A 83 18.02 -13.54 5.03
N GLY A 84 18.93 -13.52 6.01
CA GLY A 84 18.99 -12.55 7.10
C GLY A 84 20.41 -12.54 7.68
N PRO A 85 20.97 -11.37 8.05
CA PRO A 85 22.33 -11.27 8.58
C PRO A 85 22.53 -11.98 9.93
#